data_AF-A0A4Y2JYC3-F1
#
_entry.id   AF-A0A4Y2JYC3-F1
#
_cell.length_a   1.000
_cell.length_b   1.000
_cell.length_c   1.000
_cell.angle_alpha   90.00
_cell.angle_beta   90.00
_cell.angle_gamma   90.00
#
_symmetry.space_group_name_H-M   'P 1'
#
loop_
_entity.id
_entity.type
_entity.pdbx_description
1 polymer ?
#
loop_
_entity_poly.entity_id
_entity_poly.type
_entity_poly.pdbx_seq_one_letter_code
_entity_poly.pdbx_strand_id
1 'polypeptide(L)'
;MWLLNIGSDNLPEISRLPCDSIEIPQHMVVEENLISAIYSKNMNDMEVEQLAKRAILAPTNKKTLEMNWSTIAKLQDEPHTFYNSDSIISEDQNDLQNYSPEFLHDFTPSGMPSHALMLKKGVIVMLLRNLNPKVGLLLRHSLINYWSP
;
A
#
# COMPACT_ATOMS: atom_id res chain seq x y z
N MET A 1 23.76 -5.45 -12.23
CA MET A 1 22.38 -4.92 -12.08
C MET A 1 22.50 -3.57 -11.38
N TRP A 2 21.95 -2.49 -11.91
CA TRP A 2 22.22 -1.12 -11.42
C TRP A 2 21.91 -0.92 -9.92
N LEU A 3 20.78 -1.46 -9.43
CA LEU A 3 20.43 -1.47 -8.00
C LEU A 3 21.49 -2.14 -7.10
N LEU A 4 22.11 -3.22 -7.57
CA LEU A 4 23.19 -3.89 -6.81
C LEU A 4 24.45 -3.02 -6.75
N ASN A 5 24.72 -2.26 -7.82
CA ASN A 5 25.87 -1.35 -7.86
C ASN A 5 25.68 -0.17 -6.90
N ILE A 6 24.45 0.32 -6.68
CA ILE A 6 24.15 1.30 -5.61
C ILE A 6 24.49 0.71 -4.25
N GLY A 7 23.96 -0.48 -3.93
CA GLY A 7 24.15 -1.08 -2.61
C GLY A 7 25.59 -1.52 -2.31
N SER A 8 26.42 -1.65 -3.36
CA SER A 8 27.84 -2.02 -3.25
C SER A 8 28.79 -0.83 -3.42
N ASP A 9 28.27 0.39 -3.52
CA ASP A 9 29.04 1.63 -3.74
C ASP A 9 29.96 1.59 -4.98
N ASN A 10 29.48 0.92 -6.04
CA ASN A 10 30.20 0.72 -7.30
C ASN A 10 29.74 1.67 -8.40
N LEU A 11 29.04 2.76 -8.05
CA LEU A 11 28.60 3.76 -9.01
C LEU A 11 29.68 4.85 -9.18
N PRO A 12 29.89 5.36 -10.41
CA PRO A 12 30.85 6.43 -10.63
C PRO A 12 30.39 7.72 -9.93
N GLU A 13 31.33 8.41 -9.27
CA GLU A 13 31.08 9.71 -8.65
C GLU A 13 30.81 10.77 -9.72
N ILE A 14 29.69 11.49 -9.59
CA ILE A 14 29.28 12.49 -10.57
C ILE A 14 29.81 13.84 -10.11
N SER A 15 30.84 14.33 -10.79
CA SER A 15 31.66 15.51 -10.40
C SER A 15 30.90 16.85 -10.31
N ARG A 16 29.57 16.85 -10.51
CA ARG A 16 28.69 18.02 -10.52
C ARG A 16 27.49 17.90 -9.57
N LEU A 17 27.40 16.81 -8.81
CA LEU A 17 26.31 16.58 -7.86
C LEU A 17 26.91 16.35 -6.45
N PRO A 18 26.12 16.57 -5.38
CA PRO A 18 26.51 16.16 -4.03
C PRO A 18 26.91 14.68 -3.99
N CYS A 19 27.86 14.30 -3.13
CA CYS A 19 28.36 12.92 -2.99
C CYS A 19 27.24 11.88 -2.71
N ASP A 20 26.08 12.32 -2.23
CA ASP A 20 24.92 11.47 -1.95
C ASP A 20 23.94 11.34 -3.13
N SER A 21 24.34 11.78 -4.32
CA SER A 21 23.49 11.80 -5.51
C SER A 21 23.76 10.62 -6.43
N ILE A 22 22.67 10.02 -6.92
CA ILE A 22 22.71 8.95 -7.92
C ILE A 22 21.99 9.40 -9.19
N GLU A 23 22.51 9.04 -10.35
CA GLU A 23 21.82 9.23 -11.63
C GLU A 23 21.01 7.98 -11.98
N ILE A 24 19.69 8.16 -12.12
CA ILE A 24 18.79 7.08 -12.54
C ILE A 24 18.91 6.93 -14.06
N PRO A 25 19.21 5.72 -14.58
CA PRO A 25 19.30 5.49 -16.01
C PRO A 25 17.98 5.83 -16.70
N GLN A 26 18.02 6.52 -17.85
CA GLN A 26 16.82 6.97 -18.56
C GLN A 26 15.85 5.84 -18.92
N HIS A 27 16.35 4.64 -19.20
CA HIS A 27 15.51 3.46 -19.48
C HIS A 27 14.78 2.90 -18.24
N MET A 28 15.11 3.39 -17.04
CA MET A 28 14.42 3.07 -15.78
C MET A 28 13.45 4.18 -15.35
N VAL A 29 13.40 5.28 -16.11
CA VAL A 29 12.49 6.39 -15.86
C VAL A 29 11.25 6.22 -16.73
N VAL A 30 10.09 6.43 -16.13
CA VAL A 30 8.79 6.42 -16.81
C VAL A 30 8.18 7.80 -16.64
N GLU A 31 7.88 8.50 -17.75
CA GLU A 31 7.27 9.84 -17.73
C GLU A 31 5.74 9.77 -17.55
N GLU A 32 5.12 8.65 -17.92
CA GLU A 32 3.70 8.42 -17.75
C GLU A 32 3.33 7.99 -16.32
N ASN A 33 2.02 7.87 -16.07
CA ASN A 33 1.53 7.42 -14.77
C ASN A 33 2.02 6.00 -14.45
N LEU A 34 2.83 5.87 -13.39
CA LEU A 34 3.45 4.61 -12.99
C LEU A 34 2.44 3.47 -12.79
N ILE A 35 1.23 3.78 -12.30
CA ILE A 35 0.18 2.77 -12.10
C ILE A 35 -0.30 2.22 -13.45
N SER A 36 -0.47 3.05 -14.49
CA SER A 36 -0.82 2.53 -15.82
C SER A 36 0.34 1.83 -16.53
N ALA A 37 1.58 2.27 -16.29
CA ALA A 37 2.76 1.60 -16.84
C ALA A 37 2.91 0.18 -16.25
N ILE A 38 2.69 0.03 -14.94
CA ILE A 38 2.84 -1.24 -14.23
C ILE A 38 1.60 -2.11 -14.33
N TYR A 39 0.38 -1.58 -14.27
CA TYR A 39 -0.85 -2.37 -14.24
C TYR A 39 -1.73 -2.21 -15.48
N SER A 40 -1.18 -1.73 -16.59
CA SER A 40 -1.94 -1.40 -17.80
C SER A 40 -2.99 -0.29 -17.59
N LYS A 41 -3.55 0.22 -18.68
CA LYS A 41 -4.60 1.27 -18.60
C LYS A 41 -5.92 0.72 -18.05
N ASN A 42 -6.23 -0.54 -18.36
CA ASN A 42 -7.39 -1.26 -17.86
C ASN A 42 -6.93 -2.47 -17.06
N MET A 43 -7.04 -2.40 -15.74
CA MET A 43 -6.54 -3.48 -14.85
C MET A 43 -7.36 -4.76 -14.97
N ASN A 44 -8.59 -4.69 -15.50
CA ASN A 44 -9.46 -5.85 -15.71
C ASN A 44 -8.97 -6.78 -16.83
N ASP A 45 -8.03 -6.32 -17.66
CA ASP A 45 -7.47 -7.11 -18.76
C ASP A 45 -6.39 -8.09 -18.27
N MET A 46 -6.03 -8.07 -16.99
CA MET A 46 -5.00 -8.93 -16.40
C MET A 46 -5.59 -9.91 -15.40
N GLU A 47 -5.07 -11.14 -15.45
CA GLU A 47 -5.35 -12.15 -14.43
C GLU A 47 -4.76 -11.75 -13.07
N VAL A 48 -5.38 -12.23 -12.00
CA VAL A 48 -4.99 -11.81 -10.65
C VAL A 48 -3.59 -12.31 -10.28
N GLU A 49 -3.17 -13.45 -10.81
CA GLU A 49 -1.81 -13.98 -10.70
C GLU A 49 -0.76 -13.05 -11.33
N GLN A 50 -1.13 -12.30 -12.37
CA GLN A 50 -0.23 -11.32 -13.00
C GLN A 50 -0.17 -10.04 -12.18
N LEU A 51 -1.31 -9.60 -11.65
CA LEU A 51 -1.38 -8.47 -10.72
C LEU A 51 -0.51 -8.72 -9.48
N ALA A 52 -0.59 -9.93 -8.90
CA ALA A 52 0.13 -10.29 -7.67
C ALA A 52 1.66 -10.35 -7.82
N LYS A 53 2.17 -10.43 -9.05
CA LYS A 53 3.61 -10.43 -9.35
C LYS A 53 4.19 -9.02 -9.47
N ARG A 54 3.36 -7.99 -9.41
CA ARG A 54 3.75 -6.59 -9.58
C ARG A 54 3.60 -5.86 -8.25
N ALA A 55 4.52 -4.94 -7.98
CA ALA A 55 4.50 -4.12 -6.78
C ALA A 55 5.03 -2.72 -7.13
N ILE A 56 4.41 -1.70 -6.53
CA ILE A 56 4.90 -0.32 -6.61
C ILE A 56 5.38 0.06 -5.21
N LEU A 57 6.65 0.45 -5.10
CA LEU A 57 7.26 0.89 -3.86
C LEU A 57 7.39 2.41 -3.88
N ALA A 58 7.09 3.04 -2.74
CA ALA A 58 7.26 4.48 -2.53
C ALA A 58 8.18 4.74 -1.34
N PRO A 59 8.92 5.87 -1.33
CA PRO A 59 9.77 6.23 -0.20
C PRO A 59 9.02 6.52 1.10
N THR A 60 7.73 6.89 1.03
CA THR A 60 6.93 7.25 2.21
C THR A 60 5.57 6.54 2.21
N ASN A 61 5.08 6.21 3.41
CA ASN A 61 3.76 5.60 3.58
C ASN A 61 2.63 6.46 3.01
N LYS A 62 2.73 7.79 3.16
CA LYS A 62 1.77 8.73 2.56
C LYS A 62 1.68 8.54 1.04
N LYS A 63 2.83 8.47 0.36
CA LYS A 63 2.84 8.27 -1.10
C LYS A 63 2.34 6.89 -1.49
N THR A 64 2.68 5.86 -0.72
CA THR A 64 2.13 4.50 -0.90
C THR A 64 0.61 4.48 -0.78
N LEU A 65 0.03 5.15 0.23
CA LEU A 65 -1.41 5.25 0.42
C LEU A 65 -2.10 5.94 -0.76
N GLU A 66 -1.57 7.08 -1.22
CA GLU A 66 -2.06 7.79 -2.41
C GLU A 66 -2.08 6.88 -3.66
N MET A 67 -1.01 6.11 -3.87
CA MET A 67 -0.91 5.17 -4.99
C MET A 67 -1.87 3.98 -4.83
N ASN A 68 -2.04 3.45 -3.63
CA ASN A 68 -3.00 2.38 -3.35
C ASN A 68 -4.43 2.82 -3.65
N TRP A 69 -4.84 4.01 -3.19
CA TRP A 69 -6.16 4.56 -3.52
C TRP A 69 -6.35 4.80 -5.02
N SER A 70 -5.34 5.35 -5.68
CA SER A 70 -5.37 5.57 -7.14
C SER A 70 -5.48 4.25 -7.92
N THR A 71 -4.87 3.17 -7.39
CA THR A 71 -4.94 1.84 -7.97
C THR A 71 -6.34 1.24 -7.79
N ILE A 72 -6.92 1.34 -6.59
CA ILE A 72 -8.29 0.89 -6.31
C ILE A 72 -9.30 1.66 -7.17
N ALA A 73 -9.14 2.97 -7.34
CA ALA A 73 -10.06 3.79 -8.13
C ALA A 73 -10.14 3.37 -9.61
N LYS A 74 -9.11 2.70 -10.15
CA LYS A 74 -9.11 2.19 -11.53
C LYS A 74 -9.89 0.88 -11.71
N LEU A 75 -10.18 0.15 -10.63
CA LEU A 75 -11.02 -1.05 -10.70
C LEU A 75 -12.48 -0.64 -10.96
N GLN A 76 -13.15 -1.35 -11.86
CA GLN A 76 -14.52 -1.03 -12.27
C GLN A 76 -15.58 -1.44 -11.23
N ASP A 77 -15.25 -2.38 -10.33
CA ASP A 77 -16.16 -2.85 -9.30
C ASP A 77 -16.59 -1.75 -8.31
N GLU A 78 -17.77 -1.92 -7.73
CA GLU A 78 -18.29 -1.05 -6.67
C GLU A 78 -17.41 -1.13 -5.41
N PRO A 79 -17.04 0.02 -4.81
CA PRO A 79 -16.31 0.03 -3.55
C PRO A 79 -17.20 -0.45 -2.39
N HIS A 80 -16.61 -1.25 -1.51
CA HIS A 80 -17.18 -1.58 -0.21
C HIS A 80 -16.27 -1.05 0.89
N THR A 81 -16.83 -0.28 1.82
CA THR A 81 -16.09 0.32 2.93
C THR A 81 -16.39 -0.41 4.21
N PHE A 82 -15.35 -0.96 4.83
CA PHE A 82 -15.39 -1.53 6.17
C PHE A 82 -14.95 -0.48 7.18
N TYR A 83 -15.76 -0.24 8.19
CA TYR A 83 -15.44 0.68 9.29
C TYR A 83 -14.88 -0.09 10.47
N ASN A 84 -13.86 0.45 11.12
CA ASN A 84 -13.37 -0.10 12.38
C ASN A 84 -14.41 0.16 13.49
N SER A 85 -14.46 -0.72 14.49
CA SER A 85 -15.27 -0.54 15.68
C SER A 85 -14.32 -0.23 16.84
N ASP A 86 -13.96 1.06 16.96
CA ASP A 86 -13.08 1.53 18.03
C ASP A 86 -13.87 1.77 19.32
N SER A 87 -13.32 1.31 20.44
CA SER A 87 -13.89 1.54 21.78
C SER A 87 -12.79 1.93 22.75
N ILE A 88 -13.01 2.96 23.56
CA ILE A 88 -12.08 3.37 24.61
C ILE A 88 -12.26 2.47 25.83
N ILE A 89 -11.15 1.94 26.33
CA ILE A 89 -11.09 1.27 27.63
C ILE A 89 -10.18 2.14 28.51
N SER A 90 -10.77 2.94 29.39
CA SER A 90 -10.06 3.73 30.40
C SER A 90 -10.73 3.59 31.76
N GLU A 91 -9.92 3.61 32.82
CA GLU A 91 -10.38 3.66 34.21
C GLU A 91 -10.76 5.08 34.65
N ASP A 92 -10.35 6.11 33.87
CA ASP A 92 -10.68 7.51 34.11
C ASP A 92 -11.92 7.92 33.29
N GLN A 93 -12.96 8.38 33.98
CA GLN A 93 -14.20 8.86 33.35
C GLN A 93 -13.99 10.14 32.52
N ASN A 94 -12.91 10.90 32.77
CA ASN A 94 -12.57 12.07 31.95
C ASN A 94 -12.09 11.68 30.54
N ASP A 95 -11.41 10.54 30.39
CA ASP A 95 -10.95 10.08 29.07
C ASP A 95 -12.12 9.74 28.14
N LEU A 96 -13.20 9.18 28.69
CA LEU A 96 -14.45 8.91 27.95
C LEU A 96 -15.13 10.18 27.42
N GLN A 97 -14.89 11.34 28.04
CA GLN A 97 -15.39 12.64 27.55
C GLN A 97 -14.40 13.34 26.61
N ASN A 98 -13.08 13.16 26.82
CA ASN A 98 -12.04 13.86 26.07
C ASN A 98 -11.76 13.24 24.70
N TYR A 99 -12.04 11.96 24.51
CA TYR A 99 -11.82 11.25 23.25
C TYR A 99 -13.16 10.84 22.62
N SER A 100 -13.68 11.70 21.74
CA SER A 100 -14.90 11.38 21.00
C SER A 100 -14.65 10.26 19.98
N PRO A 101 -15.66 9.50 19.56
CA PRO A 101 -15.50 8.49 18.51
C PRO A 101 -14.95 9.09 17.21
N GLU A 102 -15.31 10.34 16.87
CA GLU A 102 -14.76 11.05 15.72
C GLU A 102 -13.24 11.29 15.86
N PHE A 103 -12.75 11.61 17.06
CA PHE A 103 -11.32 11.73 17.33
C PHE A 103 -10.57 10.40 17.13
N LEU A 104 -11.20 9.28 17.49
CA LEU A 104 -10.64 7.94 17.25
C LEU A 104 -10.61 7.58 15.76
N HIS A 105 -11.63 7.99 15.01
CA HIS A 105 -11.72 7.72 13.57
C HIS A 105 -10.60 8.42 12.77
N ASP A 106 -10.13 9.57 13.25
CA ASP A 106 -8.99 10.29 12.68
C ASP A 106 -7.63 9.72 13.11
N PHE A 107 -7.61 8.84 14.13
CA PHE A 107 -6.38 8.24 14.63
C PHE A 107 -5.91 7.13 13.70
N THR A 108 -4.82 7.37 12.96
CA THR A 108 -4.19 6.36 12.09
C THR A 108 -2.77 6.05 12.57
N PRO A 109 -2.61 5.31 13.69
CA PRO A 109 -1.28 5.01 14.23
C PRO A 109 -0.48 4.14 13.25
N SER A 110 0.84 4.30 13.28
CA SER A 110 1.75 3.60 12.35
C SER A 110 1.55 2.08 12.43
N GLY A 111 1.22 1.46 11.31
CA GLY A 111 0.98 0.02 11.20
C GLY A 111 -0.47 -0.43 11.39
N MET A 112 -1.41 0.49 11.65
CA MET A 112 -2.85 0.20 11.63
C MET A 112 -3.51 0.77 10.36
N PRO A 113 -4.51 0.06 9.79
CA PRO A 113 -5.29 0.61 8.69
C PRO A 113 -6.11 1.81 9.19
N SER A 114 -6.42 2.73 8.27
CA SER A 114 -7.37 3.82 8.56
C SER A 114 -8.70 3.25 9.04
N HIS A 115 -9.40 4.02 9.88
CA HIS A 115 -10.73 3.68 10.38
C HIS A 115 -11.70 3.23 9.27
N ALA A 116 -11.55 3.76 8.05
CA ALA A 116 -12.28 3.31 6.87
C ALA A 116 -11.37 2.52 5.92
N LEU A 117 -11.63 1.23 5.76
CA LEU A 117 -10.99 0.37 4.78
C LEU A 117 -11.90 0.19 3.56
N MET A 118 -11.64 0.95 2.50
CA MET A 118 -12.33 0.82 1.21
C MET A 118 -11.65 -0.22 0.32
N LEU A 119 -12.41 -1.23 -0.12
CA LEU A 119 -11.95 -2.30 -1.01
C LEU A 119 -12.86 -2.44 -2.23
N LYS A 120 -12.31 -3.00 -3.31
CA LYS A 120 -13.05 -3.41 -4.51
C LYS A 120 -12.70 -4.86 -4.85
N LYS A 121 -13.57 -5.57 -5.56
CA LYS A 121 -13.23 -6.90 -6.06
C LYS A 121 -12.03 -6.81 -7.02
N GLY A 122 -11.15 -7.80 -6.95
CA GLY A 122 -9.89 -7.82 -7.70
C GLY A 122 -8.71 -7.06 -7.05
N VAL A 123 -8.91 -6.37 -5.92
CA VAL A 123 -7.80 -5.72 -5.20
C VAL A 123 -6.94 -6.74 -4.45
N ILE A 124 -5.62 -6.52 -4.46
CA ILE A 124 -4.66 -7.27 -3.64
C ILE A 124 -4.57 -6.61 -2.26
N VAL A 125 -4.75 -7.40 -1.20
CA VAL A 125 -4.62 -6.92 0.18
C VAL A 125 -3.48 -7.62 0.89
N MET A 126 -2.81 -6.95 1.82
CA MET A 126 -1.78 -7.56 2.66
C MET A 126 -2.33 -7.80 4.07
N LEU A 127 -2.10 -8.99 4.61
CA LEU A 127 -2.46 -9.27 5.99
C LEU A 127 -1.51 -8.57 6.97
N LEU A 128 -2.10 -7.77 7.87
CA LEU A 128 -1.41 -7.07 8.96
C LEU A 128 -1.34 -7.87 10.28
N ARG A 129 -1.93 -9.07 10.31
CA ARG A 129 -1.78 -10.05 11.41
C ARG A 129 -2.03 -11.47 10.91
N ASN A 130 -1.49 -12.47 11.61
CA ASN A 130 -1.82 -13.87 11.36
C ASN A 130 -3.29 -14.12 11.68
N LEU A 131 -4.06 -14.61 10.71
CA LEU A 131 -5.47 -14.96 10.91
C LEU A 131 -5.63 -16.46 11.14
N ASN A 132 -4.99 -17.27 10.31
CA ASN A 132 -5.02 -18.72 10.43
C ASN A 132 -3.77 -19.36 9.83
N PRO A 133 -2.74 -19.63 10.66
CA PRO A 133 -1.50 -20.25 10.22
C PRO A 133 -1.68 -21.61 9.53
N LYS A 134 -2.71 -22.37 9.94
CA LYS A 134 -2.92 -23.74 9.43
C LYS A 134 -3.32 -23.79 7.95
N VAL A 135 -3.89 -22.70 7.44
CA VAL A 135 -4.30 -22.56 6.03
C VAL A 135 -3.47 -21.50 5.29
N GLY A 136 -2.34 -21.06 5.87
CA GLY A 136 -1.41 -20.14 5.21
C GLY A 136 -1.79 -18.65 5.26
N LEU A 137 -2.77 -18.26 6.10
CA LEU A 137 -3.17 -16.86 6.30
C LEU A 137 -2.29 -16.19 7.36
N LEU A 138 -1.10 -15.77 6.92
CA LEU A 138 -0.04 -15.21 7.76
C LEU A 138 0.25 -13.74 7.44
N LEU A 139 0.82 -13.03 8.41
CA LEU A 139 1.32 -11.67 8.30
C LEU A 139 2.26 -11.53 7.09
N ARG A 140 2.11 -10.45 6.31
CA ARG A 140 2.88 -10.18 5.08
C ARG A 140 2.60 -11.12 3.89
N HIS A 141 1.65 -12.05 4.00
CA HIS A 141 1.09 -12.67 2.80
C HIS A 141 0.06 -11.73 2.16
N SER A 142 0.19 -11.57 0.84
CA SER A 142 -0.81 -10.93 0.01
C SER A 142 -1.96 -11.90 -0.24
N LEU A 143 -3.19 -11.48 0.06
CA LEU A 143 -4.40 -12.20 -0.33
C LEU A 143 -4.94 -11.63 -1.64
N ILE A 144 -5.25 -12.56 -2.53
CA ILE A 144 -6.05 -12.35 -3.72
C ILE A 144 -7.49 -12.64 -3.32
N ASN A 145 -8.32 -11.61 -3.21
CA ASN A 145 -9.73 -11.80 -2.84
C ASN A 145 -10.50 -12.42 -4.02
N TYR A 146 -10.70 -13.73 -3.98
CA TYR A 146 -11.74 -14.43 -4.73
C TYR A 146 -13.09 -14.20 -4.03
N TRP A 147 -13.78 -13.12 -4.38
CA TRP A 147 -15.15 -12.90 -3.93
C TRP A 147 -16.13 -13.43 -4.99
N SER A 148 -16.83 -14.51 -4.69
CA SER A 148 -18.08 -14.89 -5.36
C SER A 148 -19.23 -14.77 -4.35
N PRO A 149 -20.39 -14.22 -4.75
CA PRO A 149 -21.56 -14.08 -3.89
C PRO A 149 -22.13 -15.43 -3.44
#